data_AF-A0A939S8U3-F1
#
_entry.id   AF-A0A939S8U3-F1
#
_cell.length_a   1.000
_cell.length_b   1.000
_cell.length_c   1.000
_cell.angle_alpha   90.00
_cell.angle_beta   90.00
_cell.angle_gamma   90.00
#
_symmetry.space_group_name_H-M   'P 1'
#
loop_
_entity.id
_entity.type
_entity.pdbx_description
1 polymer ?
#
loop_
_entity_poly.entity_id
_entity_poly.type
_entity_poly.pdbx_seq_one_letter_code
_entity_poly.pdbx_strand_id
1 'polypeptide(L)'
;MAAKLEVFPWSFWGVPMNLKRGPYPNPIGNASYFYIQAGHRETAIDQAIQVIRDDAARAAPAAAAQASLNVVDTTISDWVVETLIQGAWLREYHEWEKATKSYFDIQHERNGSKTKPKWKGKLSGADGAVSHVTRVRIQLELFAASIPDTVLHTIDSNRDAINRAKHDDEYFVTEEDFRALHEAISDFWNDLAKQEEFSAR
;
A
#
# COMPACT_ATOMS: atom_id res chain seq x y z
N MET A 1 -44.62 0.37 -1.71
CA MET A 1 -43.83 0.80 -2.88
C MET A 1 -42.47 0.13 -2.77
N ALA A 2 -42.23 -0.91 -3.59
CA ALA A 2 -40.95 -1.62 -3.59
C ALA A 2 -39.95 -0.82 -4.45
N ALA A 3 -38.81 -0.45 -3.86
CA ALA A 3 -37.71 0.15 -4.59
C ALA A 3 -37.16 -0.88 -5.57
N LYS A 4 -37.20 -0.55 -6.87
CA LYS A 4 -36.43 -1.26 -7.89
C LYS A 4 -34.96 -1.10 -7.53
N LEU A 5 -34.31 -2.19 -7.14
CA LEU A 5 -32.87 -2.33 -7.24
C LEU A 5 -32.52 -2.22 -8.73
N GLU A 6 -32.14 -1.02 -9.17
CA GLU A 6 -31.50 -0.84 -10.47
C GLU A 6 -30.12 -1.50 -10.38
N VAL A 7 -30.09 -2.76 -10.81
CA VAL A 7 -28.87 -3.47 -11.21
C VAL A 7 -28.14 -2.54 -12.17
N PHE A 8 -26.95 -2.09 -11.78
CA PHE A 8 -26.11 -1.23 -12.60
C PHE A 8 -25.94 -1.84 -14.00
N PRO A 9 -26.05 -1.05 -15.08
CA PRO A 9 -25.73 -1.53 -16.40
C PRO A 9 -24.21 -1.46 -16.58
N TRP A 10 -23.47 -2.40 -15.97
CA TRP A 10 -22.12 -2.75 -16.41
C TRP A 10 -22.15 -3.72 -17.60
N SER A 11 -23.23 -3.73 -18.38
CA SER A 11 -23.32 -4.42 -19.66
C SER A 11 -22.56 -3.65 -20.76
N PHE A 12 -21.29 -3.34 -20.49
CA PHE A 12 -20.32 -2.87 -21.47
C PHE A 12 -19.19 -3.92 -21.51
N TRP A 13 -19.28 -4.80 -22.50
CA TRP A 13 -18.24 -5.72 -23.02
C TRP A 13 -17.96 -6.95 -22.16
N GLY A 14 -17.91 -8.14 -22.75
CA GLY A 14 -16.71 -8.58 -23.46
C GLY A 14 -16.06 -9.67 -22.61
N VAL A 15 -15.18 -10.47 -23.19
CA VAL A 15 -14.43 -11.49 -22.44
C VAL A 15 -13.73 -10.81 -21.25
N PRO A 16 -13.76 -11.36 -20.02
CA PRO A 16 -13.02 -10.81 -18.89
C PRO A 16 -11.58 -10.51 -19.29
N MET A 17 -11.07 -9.34 -18.88
CA MET A 17 -9.69 -8.99 -19.16
C MET A 17 -8.77 -9.82 -18.27
N ASN A 18 -7.62 -10.24 -18.78
CA ASN A 18 -6.62 -10.92 -17.97
C ASN A 18 -5.54 -9.90 -17.56
N LEU A 19 -4.93 -10.12 -16.40
CA LEU A 19 -3.71 -9.42 -16.03
C LEU A 19 -2.59 -9.85 -16.99
N LYS A 20 -1.91 -8.86 -17.57
CA LYS A 20 -0.84 -9.07 -18.55
C LYS A 20 0.49 -8.60 -17.99
N ARG A 21 1.51 -9.42 -18.17
CA ARG A 21 2.92 -9.05 -17.97
C ARG A 21 3.46 -8.36 -19.22
N GLY A 22 4.20 -7.27 -19.02
CA GLY A 22 4.85 -6.53 -20.11
C GLY A 22 5.96 -7.34 -20.82
N PRO A 23 6.37 -6.92 -22.03
CA PRO A 23 7.41 -7.61 -22.77
C PRO A 23 8.77 -7.50 -22.06
N TYR A 24 9.49 -8.63 -21.98
CA TYR A 24 10.88 -8.64 -21.52
C TYR A 24 11.77 -7.84 -22.50
N PRO A 25 12.75 -7.05 -22.03
CA PRO A 25 13.24 -6.95 -20.65
C PRO A 25 12.63 -5.83 -19.81
N ASN A 26 11.51 -5.19 -20.17
CA ASN A 26 10.98 -4.04 -19.42
C ASN A 26 10.03 -4.48 -18.29
N PRO A 27 10.46 -4.51 -17.01
CA PRO A 27 9.60 -4.97 -15.92
C PRO A 27 8.67 -3.88 -15.40
N ILE A 28 8.84 -2.63 -15.83
CA ILE A 28 8.12 -1.47 -15.28
C ILE A 28 6.62 -1.66 -15.51
N GLY A 29 5.85 -1.46 -14.44
CA GLY A 29 4.39 -1.61 -14.46
C GLY A 29 3.89 -3.05 -14.32
N ASN A 30 4.76 -4.02 -14.07
CA ASN A 30 4.36 -5.37 -13.65
C ASN A 30 4.19 -5.42 -12.12
N ALA A 31 3.31 -6.29 -11.62
CA ALA A 31 3.10 -6.45 -10.18
C ALA A 31 4.41 -6.87 -9.46
N SER A 32 5.21 -7.73 -10.09
CA SER A 32 6.54 -8.12 -9.57
C SER A 32 7.51 -6.94 -9.40
N TYR A 33 7.43 -5.91 -10.23
CA TYR A 33 8.24 -4.70 -10.05
C TYR A 33 7.82 -3.96 -8.78
N PHE A 34 6.51 -3.80 -8.54
CA PHE A 34 6.01 -3.13 -7.35
C PHE A 34 6.27 -3.93 -6.07
N TYR A 35 6.19 -5.25 -6.13
CA TYR A 35 6.60 -6.15 -5.04
C TYR A 35 8.08 -5.93 -4.63
N ILE A 36 9.00 -5.95 -5.60
CA ILE A 36 10.42 -5.71 -5.34
C ILE A 36 10.65 -4.30 -4.75
N GLN A 37 9.95 -3.29 -5.27
CA GLN A 37 10.05 -1.93 -4.75
C GLN A 37 9.54 -1.82 -3.31
N ALA A 38 8.50 -2.58 -2.92
CA ALA A 38 8.05 -2.66 -1.54
C ALA A 38 9.14 -3.26 -0.64
N GLY A 39 9.70 -4.42 -1.00
CA GLY A 39 10.77 -5.05 -0.21
C GLY A 39 12.03 -4.18 -0.07
N HIS A 40 12.40 -3.41 -1.10
CA HIS A 40 13.50 -2.44 -0.98
C HIS A 40 13.21 -1.33 0.04
N ARG A 41 11.95 -0.86 0.14
CA ARG A 41 11.56 0.16 1.11
C ARG A 41 11.60 -0.39 2.53
N GLU A 42 11.05 -1.59 2.77
CA GLU A 42 11.13 -2.25 4.08
C GLU A 42 12.58 -2.43 4.52
N THR A 43 13.42 -2.99 3.65
CA THR A 43 14.84 -3.20 3.96
C THR A 43 15.53 -1.88 4.32
N ALA A 44 15.23 -0.79 3.61
CA ALA A 44 15.81 0.51 3.90
C ALA A 44 15.36 1.07 5.26
N ILE A 45 14.09 0.87 5.63
CA ILE A 45 13.56 1.29 6.94
C ILE A 45 14.17 0.44 8.07
N ASP A 46 14.21 -0.88 7.91
CA ASP A 46 14.82 -1.78 8.90
C ASP A 46 16.31 -1.44 9.12
N GLN A 47 17.06 -1.18 8.05
CA GLN A 47 18.45 -0.74 8.15
C GLN A 47 18.59 0.60 8.88
N ALA A 48 17.71 1.56 8.60
CA ALA A 48 17.73 2.86 9.27
C ALA A 48 17.44 2.72 10.78
N ILE A 49 16.43 1.93 11.15
CA ILE A 49 16.11 1.63 12.57
C ILE A 49 17.30 0.98 13.27
N GLN A 50 17.94 -0.01 12.62
CA GLN A 50 19.09 -0.69 13.20
C GLN A 50 20.26 0.26 13.44
N VAL A 51 20.57 1.14 12.48
CA VAL A 51 21.64 2.15 12.63
C VAL A 51 21.37 3.09 13.81
N ILE A 52 20.12 3.53 13.98
CA ILE A 52 19.73 4.40 15.10
C ILE A 52 19.93 3.66 16.44
N ARG A 53 19.44 2.43 16.53
CA ARG A 53 19.58 1.59 17.74
C ARG A 53 21.06 1.30 18.07
N ASP A 54 21.87 1.00 17.06
CA ASP A 54 23.31 0.73 17.22
C ASP A 54 24.09 1.99 17.65
N ASP A 55 23.69 3.17 17.18
CA ASP A 55 24.31 4.43 17.60
C ASP A 55 23.95 4.77 19.05
N ALA A 56 22.68 4.62 19.43
CA ALA A 56 22.22 4.79 20.80
C ALA A 56 22.93 3.84 21.77
N ALA A 57 23.07 2.56 21.38
CA ALA A 57 23.78 1.56 22.18
C ALA A 57 25.28 1.89 22.36
N ARG A 58 25.92 2.46 21.35
CA ARG A 58 27.34 2.90 21.43
C ARG A 58 27.51 4.15 22.30
N ALA A 59 26.52 5.03 22.34
CA ALA A 59 26.55 6.25 23.16
C ALA A 59 26.29 5.97 24.66
N ALA A 60 25.54 4.90 24.98
CA ALA A 60 25.13 4.57 26.35
C ALA A 60 26.26 4.44 27.40
N PRO A 61 27.43 3.83 27.11
CA PRO A 61 28.53 3.73 28.08
C PRO A 61 29.17 5.10 28.43
N ALA A 62 29.17 6.04 27.48
CA ALA A 62 29.70 7.39 27.69
C ALA A 62 28.71 8.26 28.48
N ALA A 63 27.41 8.11 28.22
CA ALA A 63 26.34 8.77 28.97
C ALA A 63 26.19 8.20 30.39
N ALA A 64 26.53 6.93 30.65
CA ALA A 64 26.42 6.32 31.98
C ALA A 64 27.39 6.89 33.04
N ALA A 65 28.47 7.55 32.60
CA ALA A 65 29.33 8.32 33.48
C ALA A 65 28.66 9.62 34.00
N GLN A 66 27.55 10.04 33.38
CA GLN A 66 26.72 11.19 33.73
C GLN A 66 25.26 10.72 33.85
N ALA A 67 24.88 10.19 35.01
CA ALA A 67 23.58 9.52 35.27
C ALA A 67 22.31 10.29 34.83
N SER A 68 22.39 11.60 34.58
CA SER A 68 21.30 12.42 34.04
C SER A 68 21.16 12.39 32.51
N LEU A 69 22.19 12.00 31.75
CA LEU A 69 22.17 11.95 30.27
C LEU A 69 21.59 10.63 29.72
N ASN A 70 21.74 9.53 30.46
CA ASN A 70 21.25 8.21 30.05
C ASN A 70 19.74 8.17 29.76
N VAL A 71 18.91 8.86 30.57
CA VAL A 71 17.45 8.88 30.37
C VAL A 71 17.08 9.74 29.16
N VAL A 72 17.87 10.78 28.87
CA VAL A 72 17.60 11.70 27.77
C VAL A 72 17.96 11.05 26.42
N ASP A 73 19.08 10.34 26.31
CA ASP A 73 19.55 9.75 25.05
C ASP A 73 18.71 8.55 24.58
N THR A 74 18.29 7.64 25.47
CA THR A 74 17.37 6.55 25.09
C THR A 74 16.00 7.09 24.65
N THR A 75 15.51 8.13 25.33
CA THR A 75 14.24 8.78 24.95
C THR A 75 14.34 9.43 23.57
N ILE A 76 15.48 10.05 23.23
CA ILE A 76 15.68 10.63 21.88
C ILE A 76 15.72 9.55 20.81
N SER A 77 16.47 8.46 21.02
CA SER A 77 16.54 7.35 20.06
C SER A 77 15.16 6.75 19.78
N ASP A 78 14.38 6.50 20.83
CA ASP A 78 13.04 5.94 20.70
C ASP A 78 12.11 6.89 19.93
N TRP A 79 12.14 8.19 20.25
CA TRP A 79 11.36 9.20 19.52
C TRP A 79 11.75 9.30 18.04
N VAL A 80 13.04 9.17 17.72
CA VAL A 80 13.51 9.18 16.33
C VAL A 80 13.01 7.95 15.58
N VAL A 81 13.06 6.77 16.21
CA VAL A 81 12.54 5.52 15.62
C VAL A 81 11.02 5.61 15.42
N GLU A 82 10.27 6.09 16.41
CA GLU A 82 8.82 6.30 16.31
C GLU A 82 8.47 7.26 15.16
N THR A 83 9.17 8.40 15.05
CA THR A 83 8.96 9.37 13.98
C THR A 83 9.26 8.76 12.60
N LEU A 84 10.33 7.97 12.50
CA LEU A 84 10.69 7.27 11.28
C LEU A 84 9.60 6.27 10.87
N ILE A 85 9.10 5.47 11.81
CA ILE A 85 8.04 4.48 11.58
C ILE A 85 6.75 5.17 11.13
N GLN A 86 6.33 6.24 11.80
CA GLN A 86 5.12 6.98 11.43
C GLN A 86 5.23 7.55 10.01
N GLY A 87 6.38 8.14 9.67
CA GLY A 87 6.65 8.64 8.32
C GLY A 87 6.68 7.54 7.26
N ALA A 88 7.29 6.39 7.58
CA ALA A 88 7.37 5.23 6.71
C ALA A 88 5.98 4.63 6.44
N TRP A 89 5.17 4.46 7.48
CA TRP A 89 3.80 3.94 7.39
C TRP A 89 2.89 4.79 6.51
N LEU A 90 2.89 6.12 6.71
CA LEU A 90 2.14 7.06 5.87
C LEU A 90 2.59 6.99 4.41
N ARG A 91 3.92 6.93 4.20
CA ARG A 91 4.50 6.86 2.86
C ARG A 91 4.15 5.56 2.16
N GLU A 92 4.21 4.42 2.86
CA GLU A 92 4.00 3.11 2.26
C GLU A 92 2.57 2.98 1.72
N TYR A 93 1.57 3.40 2.49
CA TYR A 93 0.19 3.45 2.00
C TYR A 93 0.04 4.35 0.76
N HIS A 94 0.60 5.57 0.79
CA HIS A 94 0.52 6.49 -0.34
C HIS A 94 1.23 5.97 -1.60
N GLU A 95 2.37 5.29 -1.45
CA GLU A 95 3.07 4.68 -2.57
C GLU A 95 2.26 3.51 -3.14
N TRP A 96 1.60 2.71 -2.30
CA TRP A 96 0.66 1.69 -2.77
C TRP A 96 -0.52 2.29 -3.56
N GLU A 97 -1.11 3.40 -3.11
CA GLU A 97 -2.19 4.07 -3.86
C GLU A 97 -1.72 4.58 -5.23
N LYS A 98 -0.50 5.12 -5.32
CA LYS A 98 0.07 5.58 -6.60
C LYS A 98 0.39 4.39 -7.51
N ALA A 99 0.99 3.35 -6.95
CA ALA A 99 1.39 2.15 -7.68
C ALA A 99 0.19 1.42 -8.26
N THR A 100 -0.90 1.25 -7.49
CA THR A 100 -2.14 0.63 -7.99
C THR A 100 -2.78 1.43 -9.12
N LYS A 101 -2.82 2.76 -9.04
CA LYS A 101 -3.28 3.62 -10.14
C LYS A 101 -2.47 3.38 -11.41
N SER A 102 -1.15 3.48 -11.30
CA SER A 102 -0.25 3.27 -12.43
C SER A 102 -0.36 1.84 -12.99
N TYR A 103 -0.47 0.84 -12.12
CA TYR A 103 -0.56 -0.56 -12.50
C TYR A 103 -1.80 -0.84 -13.34
N PHE A 104 -2.99 -0.49 -12.83
CA PHE A 104 -4.22 -0.76 -13.55
C PHE A 104 -4.37 0.10 -14.80
N ASP A 105 -3.88 1.34 -14.81
CA ASP A 105 -3.80 2.13 -16.04
C ASP A 105 -3.01 1.38 -17.13
N ILE A 106 -1.86 0.79 -16.78
CA ILE A 106 -1.04 -0.03 -17.68
C ILE A 106 -1.77 -1.33 -18.08
N GLN A 107 -2.47 -2.00 -17.16
CA GLN A 107 -3.23 -3.21 -17.47
C GLN A 107 -4.37 -2.95 -18.47
N HIS A 108 -5.06 -1.82 -18.34
CA HIS A 108 -6.06 -1.37 -19.32
C HIS A 108 -5.42 -1.16 -20.69
N GLU A 109 -4.30 -0.44 -20.75
CA GLU A 109 -3.56 -0.19 -22.00
C GLU A 109 -3.11 -1.52 -22.65
N ARG A 110 -2.59 -2.47 -21.87
CA ARG A 110 -2.19 -3.82 -22.36
C ARG A 110 -3.36 -4.67 -22.84
N ASN A 111 -4.56 -4.42 -22.33
CA ASN A 111 -5.79 -5.08 -22.79
C ASN A 111 -6.48 -4.31 -23.93
N GLY A 112 -5.84 -3.28 -24.49
CA GLY A 112 -6.38 -2.50 -25.62
C GLY A 112 -7.50 -1.54 -25.22
N SER A 113 -7.73 -1.35 -23.92
CA SER A 113 -8.69 -0.36 -23.41
C SER A 113 -8.12 1.05 -23.57
N LYS A 114 -8.90 1.94 -24.19
CA LYS A 114 -8.60 3.38 -24.30
C LYS A 114 -9.15 4.18 -23.13
N THR A 115 -9.95 3.54 -22.26
CA THR A 115 -10.62 4.20 -21.15
C THR A 115 -9.82 3.95 -19.87
N LYS A 116 -9.28 5.03 -19.29
CA LYS A 116 -8.58 4.93 -18.00
C LYS A 116 -9.58 4.76 -16.83
N PRO A 117 -9.23 3.99 -15.79
CA PRO A 117 -10.03 3.91 -14.57
C PRO A 117 -10.27 5.29 -13.95
N LYS A 118 -11.49 5.53 -13.45
CA LYS A 118 -11.79 6.73 -12.68
C LYS A 118 -11.42 6.53 -11.21
N TRP A 119 -10.32 7.14 -10.80
CA TRP A 119 -9.79 7.07 -9.43
C TRP A 119 -10.38 8.11 -8.46
N LYS A 120 -11.17 9.07 -8.95
CA LYS A 120 -11.80 10.14 -8.16
C LYS A 120 -13.30 10.24 -8.45
N GLY A 121 -14.06 10.77 -7.49
CA GLY A 121 -15.50 11.05 -7.61
C GLY A 121 -16.40 10.00 -6.95
N LYS A 122 -17.71 10.26 -6.90
CA LYS A 122 -18.69 9.26 -6.41
C LYS A 122 -18.88 8.17 -7.47
N LEU A 123 -19.07 6.93 -7.06
CA LEU A 123 -19.70 5.94 -7.92
C LEU A 123 -21.22 6.25 -7.95
N SER A 124 -21.89 6.04 -9.09
CA SER A 124 -23.36 6.19 -9.13
C SER A 124 -24.00 5.36 -8.03
N GLY A 125 -25.04 5.85 -7.36
CA GLY A 125 -25.70 5.10 -6.27
C GLY A 125 -24.91 4.97 -4.96
N ALA A 126 -23.68 5.48 -4.85
CA ALA A 126 -22.95 5.55 -3.58
C ALA A 126 -23.16 6.90 -2.89
N ASP A 127 -23.66 6.87 -1.66
CA ASP A 127 -23.73 8.05 -0.79
C ASP A 127 -22.35 8.35 -0.20
N GLY A 128 -21.54 9.10 -0.95
CA GLY A 128 -20.25 9.62 -0.48
C GLY A 128 -19.06 9.28 -1.37
N ALA A 129 -17.87 9.67 -0.91
CA ALA A 129 -16.62 9.33 -1.59
C ALA A 129 -16.25 7.88 -1.32
N VAL A 130 -16.00 7.11 -2.39
CA VAL A 130 -15.63 5.69 -2.32
C VAL A 130 -14.14 5.54 -1.99
N SER A 131 -13.79 4.64 -1.06
CA SER A 131 -12.41 4.36 -0.65
C SER A 131 -11.55 3.88 -1.83
N HIS A 132 -10.24 4.12 -1.77
CA HIS A 132 -9.33 3.67 -2.81
C HIS A 132 -9.28 2.14 -2.91
N VAL A 133 -9.35 1.43 -1.77
CA VAL A 133 -9.42 -0.05 -1.72
C VAL A 133 -10.65 -0.58 -2.45
N THR A 134 -11.82 0.06 -2.27
CA THR A 134 -13.03 -0.32 -3.01
C THR A 134 -12.84 -0.17 -4.53
N ARG A 135 -12.11 0.86 -4.98
CA ARG A 135 -11.79 1.01 -6.41
C ARG A 135 -10.84 -0.08 -6.91
N VAL A 136 -9.85 -0.43 -6.12
CA VAL A 136 -8.93 -1.53 -6.41
C VAL A 136 -9.72 -2.83 -6.54
N ARG A 137 -10.66 -3.12 -5.63
CA ARG A 137 -11.55 -4.30 -5.70
C ARG A 137 -12.32 -4.36 -7.02
N ILE A 138 -12.92 -3.24 -7.46
CA ILE A 138 -13.61 -3.16 -8.75
C ILE A 138 -12.66 -3.45 -9.93
N GLN A 139 -11.41 -2.97 -9.87
CA GLN A 139 -10.43 -3.30 -10.91
C GLN A 139 -10.04 -4.78 -10.88
N LEU A 140 -9.83 -5.37 -9.70
CA LEU A 140 -9.54 -6.80 -9.56
C LEU A 140 -10.65 -7.66 -10.19
N GLU A 141 -11.91 -7.35 -9.89
CA GLU A 141 -13.08 -8.02 -10.49
C GLU A 141 -13.08 -7.89 -12.02
N LEU A 142 -12.79 -6.70 -12.54
CA LEU A 142 -12.73 -6.44 -13.99
C LEU A 142 -11.62 -7.24 -14.70
N PHE A 143 -10.51 -7.49 -14.01
CA PHE A 143 -9.38 -8.27 -14.51
C PHE A 143 -9.43 -9.76 -14.10
N ALA A 144 -10.57 -10.23 -13.58
CA ALA A 144 -10.75 -11.58 -13.06
C ALA A 144 -9.63 -12.01 -12.07
N ALA A 145 -9.05 -11.05 -11.36
CA ALA A 145 -7.97 -11.25 -10.41
C ALA A 145 -8.53 -11.41 -8.99
N SER A 146 -7.92 -12.30 -8.22
CA SER A 146 -8.32 -12.59 -6.84
C SER A 146 -7.21 -12.21 -5.87
N ILE A 147 -7.54 -11.42 -4.86
CA ILE A 147 -6.67 -11.12 -3.73
C ILE A 147 -7.42 -11.50 -2.46
N PRO A 148 -6.77 -12.12 -1.47
CA PRO A 148 -7.43 -12.43 -0.21
C PRO A 148 -8.10 -11.21 0.41
N ASP A 149 -9.36 -11.37 0.86
CA ASP A 149 -10.11 -10.28 1.50
C ASP A 149 -9.40 -9.76 2.76
N THR A 150 -8.65 -10.63 3.46
CA THR A 150 -7.82 -10.26 4.60
C THR A 150 -6.78 -9.20 4.25
N VAL A 151 -6.09 -9.35 3.11
CA VAL A 151 -5.09 -8.40 2.61
C VAL A 151 -5.74 -7.04 2.33
N LEU A 152 -6.86 -7.03 1.60
CA LEU A 152 -7.56 -5.79 1.27
C LEU A 152 -8.14 -5.12 2.52
N HIS A 153 -8.63 -5.90 3.48
CA HIS A 153 -9.16 -5.38 4.75
C HIS A 153 -8.07 -4.76 5.62
N THR A 154 -6.89 -5.38 5.69
CA THR A 154 -5.73 -4.80 6.41
C THR A 154 -5.32 -3.46 5.81
N ILE A 155 -5.27 -3.35 4.47
CA ILE A 155 -4.93 -2.09 3.78
C ILE A 155 -6.00 -1.01 4.05
N ASP A 156 -7.29 -1.36 3.99
CA ASP A 156 -8.38 -0.38 4.22
C ASP A 156 -8.46 0.05 5.70
N SER A 157 -8.20 -0.86 6.63
CA SER A 157 -8.14 -0.54 8.07
C SER A 157 -6.98 0.42 8.36
N ASN A 158 -5.83 0.22 7.72
CA ASN A 158 -4.70 1.13 7.80
C ASN A 158 -4.99 2.49 7.14
N ARG A 159 -5.71 2.54 6.02
CA ARG A 159 -6.21 3.81 5.45
C ARG A 159 -7.00 4.61 6.49
N ASP A 160 -7.94 3.95 7.16
CA ASP A 160 -8.79 4.62 8.14
C ASP A 160 -7.99 5.10 9.35
N ALA A 161 -7.03 4.29 9.81
CA ALA A 161 -6.06 4.69 10.83
C ALA A 161 -5.23 5.91 10.40
N ILE A 162 -4.68 5.91 9.18
CA ILE A 162 -3.93 7.03 8.61
C ILE A 162 -4.77 8.30 8.55
N ASN A 163 -6.05 8.19 8.17
CA ASN A 163 -6.92 9.35 8.09
C ASN A 163 -7.27 9.89 9.48
N ARG A 164 -7.42 9.03 10.49
CA ARG A 164 -7.56 9.48 11.89
C ARG A 164 -6.30 10.18 12.39
N ALA A 165 -5.12 9.59 12.12
CA ALA A 165 -3.83 10.13 12.52
C ALA A 165 -3.54 11.54 11.98
N LYS A 166 -4.13 11.92 10.84
CA LYS A 166 -4.01 13.29 10.29
C LYS A 166 -4.76 14.35 11.09
N HIS A 167 -5.69 13.94 11.94
CA HIS A 167 -6.60 14.80 12.67
C HIS A 167 -6.47 14.65 14.19
N ASP A 168 -5.58 13.77 14.64
CA ASP A 168 -5.38 13.45 16.04
C ASP A 168 -3.90 13.68 16.38
N ASP A 169 -3.65 14.64 17.27
CA ASP A 169 -2.32 15.08 17.67
C ASP A 169 -1.60 14.04 18.55
N GLU A 170 -2.32 13.04 19.08
CA GLU A 170 -1.80 12.00 19.98
C GLU A 170 -1.71 10.61 19.32
N TYR A 171 -1.92 10.51 18.00
CA TYR A 171 -1.89 9.22 17.32
C TYR A 171 -0.46 8.75 17.02
N PHE A 172 -0.04 7.69 17.70
CA PHE A 172 1.24 7.01 17.49
C PHE A 172 1.08 5.68 16.75
N VAL A 173 1.97 5.44 15.80
CA VAL A 173 2.04 4.21 14.99
C VAL A 173 3.13 3.31 15.55
N THR A 174 2.82 2.05 15.79
CA THR A 174 3.81 1.08 16.26
C THR A 174 4.61 0.46 15.11
N GLU A 175 5.76 -0.14 15.42
CA GLU A 175 6.51 -0.94 14.45
C GLU A 175 5.66 -2.10 13.90
N GLU A 176 4.79 -2.68 14.73
CA GLU A 176 3.86 -3.74 14.34
C GLU A 176 2.82 -3.24 13.32
N ASP A 177 2.24 -2.06 13.54
CA ASP A 177 1.30 -1.45 12.58
C ASP A 177 1.96 -1.21 11.22
N PHE A 178 3.20 -0.74 11.22
CA PHE A 178 3.99 -0.58 10.00
C PHE A 178 4.23 -1.92 9.31
N ARG A 179 4.68 -2.94 10.04
CA ARG A 179 4.94 -4.28 9.47
C ARG A 179 3.67 -4.92 8.92
N ALA A 180 2.55 -4.82 9.64
CA ALA A 180 1.26 -5.35 9.19
C ALA A 180 0.78 -4.67 7.88
N LEU A 181 0.93 -3.34 7.76
CA LEU A 181 0.64 -2.65 6.51
C LEU A 181 1.59 -3.11 5.39
N HIS A 182 2.89 -3.18 5.69
CA HIS A 182 3.90 -3.55 4.71
C HIS A 182 3.68 -4.96 4.16
N GLU A 183 3.46 -5.93 5.05
CA GLU A 183 3.18 -7.32 4.70
C GLU A 183 1.94 -7.42 3.80
N ALA A 184 0.84 -6.74 4.16
CA ALA A 184 -0.36 -6.72 3.34
C ALA A 184 -0.11 -6.11 1.94
N ILE A 185 0.68 -5.05 1.83
CA ILE A 185 1.06 -4.45 0.54
C ILE A 185 1.95 -5.41 -0.28
N SER A 186 2.89 -6.08 0.37
CA SER A 186 3.76 -7.06 -0.27
C SER A 186 2.99 -8.28 -0.76
N ASP A 187 2.08 -8.81 0.05
CA ASP A 187 1.18 -9.91 -0.31
C ASP A 187 0.27 -9.53 -1.47
N PHE A 188 -0.29 -8.32 -1.45
CA PHE A 188 -1.10 -7.79 -2.55
C PHE A 188 -0.35 -7.85 -3.88
N TRP A 189 0.91 -7.37 -3.92
CA TRP A 189 1.70 -7.37 -5.16
C TRP A 189 2.19 -8.76 -5.55
N ASN A 190 2.56 -9.59 -4.58
CA ASN A 190 2.99 -10.96 -4.81
C ASN A 190 1.86 -11.81 -5.42
N ASP A 191 0.64 -11.70 -4.88
CA ASP A 191 -0.51 -12.44 -5.37
C ASP A 191 -0.98 -11.96 -6.73
N LEU A 192 -0.92 -10.64 -7.00
CA LEU A 192 -1.12 -10.12 -8.36
C LEU A 192 -0.07 -10.67 -9.34
N ALA A 193 1.20 -10.69 -8.95
CA ALA A 193 2.29 -11.15 -9.81
C ALA A 193 2.14 -12.62 -10.22
N LYS A 194 1.61 -13.47 -9.34
CA LYS A 194 1.31 -14.89 -9.64
C LYS A 194 0.21 -15.06 -10.69
N GLN A 195 -0.64 -14.04 -10.88
CA GLN A 195 -1.79 -14.07 -11.79
C GLN A 195 -1.51 -13.38 -13.14
N GLU A 196 -0.35 -12.73 -13.31
CA GLU A 196 -0.01 -12.09 -14.58
C GLU A 196 0.35 -13.11 -15.66
N GLU A 197 -0.42 -13.11 -16.76
CA GLU A 197 -0.12 -13.91 -17.94
C GLU A 197 0.91 -13.21 -18.84
N PHE A 198 1.84 -13.96 -19.43
CA PHE A 198 2.74 -13.40 -20.43
C PHE A 198 1.96 -12.99 -21.69
N SER A 199 1.92 -11.69 -21.99
CA SER A 199 1.39 -11.21 -23.25
C SER A 199 2.39 -11.49 -24.36
N ALA A 200 2.05 -12.38 -25.30
CA ALA A 200 2.84 -12.63 -26.50
C ALA A 200 2.61 -11.49 -27.52
N ARG A 201 3.21 -10.32 -27.26
CA ARG A 201 3.16 -9.10 -28.09
C ARG A 201 1.75 -8.60 -28.40
#